data_AF-A0A353HBE4-F1
#
_entry.id   AF-A0A353HBE4-F1
#
_cell.length_a   1.000
_cell.length_b   1.000
_cell.length_c   1.000
_cell.angle_alpha   90.00
_cell.angle_beta   90.00
_cell.angle_gamma   90.00
#
_symmetry.space_group_name_H-M   'P 1'
#
loop_
_entity.id
_entity.type
_entity.pdbx_description
1 polymer ?
#
loop_
_entity_poly.entity_id
_entity_poly.type
_entity_poly.pdbx_seq_one_letter_code
_entity_poly.pdbx_strand_id
1 'polypeptide(L)'
;MSYSNKTKKGYSFPVADPFVFRWLGKYYMFCTGDFVPVYVSENLTDWSYLGPCINPDKSNPDILGCYAPEVCYTGGKFYMCFSPKGNKHRIYVSDNLTSGYVPLNVQNFDGIDGSFFLDGNNVIFTRSASVDGTQKDGIYGKKAKDVKSVATSSGWQRIEKAYLNGWTEGPFIDERNDYQYLTFTGNHYLSRGYRLAYCYKKSNEELSEFKKGRTFLISTTKDFYGLGHSSTVIAPNLDGRILA
;
A
#
# COMPACT_ATOMS: atom_id res chain seq x y z
N MET A 1 2.32 28.81 1.26
CA MET A 1 3.04 27.93 2.22
C MET A 1 4.00 27.08 1.41
N SER A 2 5.31 27.09 1.72
CA SER A 2 6.30 26.28 1.00
C SER A 2 6.51 24.95 1.72
N TYR A 3 6.23 23.85 1.02
CA TYR A 3 6.50 22.49 1.48
C TYR A 3 7.80 22.00 0.85
N SER A 4 8.54 21.15 1.56
CA SER A 4 9.75 20.51 1.07
C SER A 4 9.49 19.01 1.03
N ASN A 5 9.80 18.38 -0.11
CA ASN A 5 9.70 16.92 -0.28
C ASN A 5 10.68 16.16 0.65
N LYS A 6 11.60 16.88 1.29
CA LYS A 6 12.31 16.46 2.50
C LYS A 6 11.67 17.20 3.67
N THR A 7 11.02 16.50 4.60
CA THR A 7 10.34 17.14 5.75
C THR A 7 11.24 18.21 6.39
N LYS A 8 10.69 19.40 6.66
CA LYS A 8 11.43 20.58 7.12
C LYS A 8 11.93 20.35 8.55
N LYS A 9 13.12 19.76 8.67
CA LYS A 9 14.10 19.82 9.77
C LYS A 9 14.99 18.59 9.61
N GLY A 10 16.17 18.70 8.99
CA GLY A 10 17.39 17.86 9.18
C GLY A 10 17.32 16.33 9.29
N TYR A 11 16.15 15.72 9.31
CA TYR A 11 15.84 14.32 9.37
C TYR A 11 15.42 13.98 7.95
N SER A 12 16.35 13.43 7.17
CA SER A 12 15.90 12.46 6.18
C SER A 12 15.05 11.47 6.96
N PHE A 13 13.79 11.35 6.61
CA PHE A 13 12.97 10.22 7.02
C PHE A 13 13.17 9.17 5.92
N PRO A 14 14.18 8.28 5.98
CA PRO A 14 14.35 7.23 4.99
C PRO A 14 13.33 6.14 5.31
N VAL A 15 12.05 6.44 5.13
CA VAL A 15 10.98 5.46 5.18
C VAL A 15 10.71 4.98 3.77
N ALA A 16 10.63 3.68 3.60
CA ALA A 16 10.22 3.05 2.35
C ALA A 16 8.74 2.68 2.43
N ASP A 17 8.09 2.68 1.27
CA ASP A 17 6.72 2.20 1.06
C ASP A 17 5.70 2.83 2.05
N PRO A 18 5.53 4.17 2.02
CA PRO A 18 4.67 4.87 2.96
C PRO A 18 3.18 4.64 2.65
N PHE A 19 2.47 4.04 3.61
CA PHE A 19 1.01 3.98 3.62
C PHE A 19 0.43 4.98 4.62
N VAL A 20 -0.35 5.95 4.15
CA VAL A 20 -0.96 6.97 5.03
C VAL A 20 -2.45 6.71 5.24
N PHE A 21 -2.82 6.43 6.48
CA PHE A 21 -4.19 6.21 6.93
C PHE A 21 -4.72 7.44 7.69
N ARG A 22 -5.86 8.00 7.26
CA ARG A 22 -6.53 9.08 8.00
C ARG A 22 -7.52 8.50 9.01
N TRP A 23 -7.38 8.87 10.28
CA TRP A 23 -8.24 8.39 11.36
C TRP A 23 -8.46 9.47 12.41
N LEU A 24 -9.73 9.69 12.79
CA LEU A 24 -10.14 10.62 13.85
C LEU A 24 -9.42 11.99 13.80
N GLY A 25 -9.33 12.57 12.60
CA GLY A 25 -8.75 13.90 12.38
C GLY A 25 -7.21 13.94 12.28
N LYS A 26 -6.52 12.81 12.36
CA LYS A 26 -5.06 12.70 12.21
C LYS A 26 -4.68 11.77 11.06
N TYR A 27 -3.39 11.79 10.72
CA TYR A 27 -2.77 10.98 9.68
C TYR A 27 -1.74 10.07 10.30
N TYR A 28 -1.78 8.79 9.93
CA TYR A 28 -0.90 7.76 10.45
C TYR A 28 -0.16 7.12 9.29
N MET A 29 1.16 7.14 9.33
CA MET A 29 2.00 6.58 8.27
C MET A 29 2.63 5.29 8.76
N PHE A 30 2.36 4.20 8.04
CA PHE A 30 2.96 2.88 8.23
C PHE A 30 4.03 2.72 7.15
N CYS A 31 5.19 2.19 7.53
CA CYS A 31 6.32 2.09 6.60
C CYS A 31 6.97 0.73 6.68
N THR A 32 7.68 0.36 5.61
CA THR A 32 8.54 -0.81 5.62
C THR A 32 9.54 -0.78 6.78
N GLY A 33 9.63 -1.88 7.52
CA GLY A 33 10.57 -2.03 8.63
C GLY A 33 10.25 -3.20 9.54
N ASP A 34 11.11 -3.45 10.53
CA ASP A 34 10.84 -4.44 11.57
C ASP A 34 9.67 -3.97 12.43
N PHE A 35 8.74 -4.89 12.71
CA PHE A 35 7.56 -4.66 13.56
C PHE A 35 6.62 -3.54 13.09
N VAL A 36 6.79 -3.07 11.84
CA VAL A 36 6.06 -1.98 11.19
C VAL A 36 6.12 -0.66 11.99
N PRO A 37 7.10 0.22 11.73
CA PRO A 37 7.17 1.54 12.36
C PRO A 37 5.98 2.43 11.96
N VAL A 38 5.43 3.16 12.93
CA VAL A 38 4.30 4.07 12.74
C VAL A 38 4.66 5.50 13.10
N TYR A 39 4.17 6.43 12.30
CA TYR A 39 4.29 7.87 12.53
C TYR A 39 2.92 8.53 12.53
N VAL A 40 2.78 9.66 13.21
CA VAL A 40 1.56 10.45 13.25
C VAL A 40 1.81 11.89 12.82
N SER A 41 0.84 12.47 12.13
CA SER A 41 0.83 13.88 11.73
C SER A 41 -0.59 14.46 11.84
N GLU A 42 -0.66 15.76 12.10
CA GLU A 42 -1.90 16.53 12.04
C GLU A 42 -2.03 17.31 10.72
N ASN A 43 -0.93 17.45 9.97
CA ASN A 43 -0.84 18.36 8.82
C ASN A 43 -0.13 17.76 7.59
N LEU A 44 0.24 16.46 7.63
CA LEU A 44 0.98 15.71 6.61
C LEU A 44 2.42 16.18 6.35
N THR A 45 2.92 17.15 7.11
CA THR A 45 4.27 17.72 6.93
C THR A 45 5.17 17.47 8.11
N ASP A 46 4.60 17.56 9.32
CA ASP A 46 5.31 17.31 10.57
C ASP A 46 4.89 15.95 11.10
N TRP A 47 5.86 15.04 11.20
CA TRP A 47 5.63 13.65 11.58
C TRP A 47 6.34 13.33 12.89
N SER A 48 5.64 12.65 13.80
CA SER A 48 6.18 12.16 15.08
C SER A 48 6.19 10.64 15.08
N TYR A 49 7.31 10.03 15.50
CA TYR A 49 7.41 8.57 15.63
C TYR A 49 6.60 8.08 16.83
N LEU A 50 5.74 7.08 16.60
CA LEU A 50 4.93 6.44 17.64
C LEU A 50 5.52 5.13 18.15
N GLY A 51 6.49 4.55 17.44
CA GLY A 51 6.97 3.20 17.71
C GLY A 51 6.44 2.17 16.71
N PRO A 52 6.78 0.89 16.91
CA PRO A 52 6.24 -0.21 16.13
C PRO A 52 4.79 -0.51 16.52
N CYS A 53 3.96 -0.95 15.57
CA CYS A 53 2.57 -1.34 15.88
C CYS A 53 2.41 -2.83 16.22
N ILE A 54 3.43 -3.65 15.91
CA ILE A 54 3.51 -5.05 16.33
C ILE A 54 4.44 -5.13 17.55
N ASN A 55 4.12 -5.98 18.53
CA ASN A 55 4.99 -6.21 19.67
C ASN A 55 6.36 -6.73 19.19
N PRO A 56 7.48 -6.08 19.56
CA PRO A 56 8.79 -6.49 19.08
C PRO A 56 9.19 -7.90 19.52
N ASP A 57 9.51 -8.74 18.54
CA ASP A 57 10.12 -10.05 18.74
C ASP A 57 11.10 -10.35 17.61
N LYS A 58 12.39 -10.18 17.89
CA LYS A 58 13.47 -10.41 16.91
C LYS A 58 13.68 -11.88 16.55
N SER A 59 13.11 -12.80 17.31
CA SER A 59 13.20 -14.23 17.00
C SER A 59 12.17 -14.66 15.94
N ASN A 60 11.13 -13.86 15.73
CA ASN A 60 10.06 -14.14 14.79
C ASN A 60 10.35 -13.53 13.40
N PRO A 61 10.70 -14.33 12.37
CA PRO A 61 11.01 -13.80 11.05
C PRO A 61 9.79 -13.22 10.31
N ASP A 62 8.57 -13.56 10.73
CA ASP A 62 7.33 -13.09 10.09
C ASP A 62 7.00 -11.63 10.42
N ILE A 63 7.77 -10.98 11.30
CA ILE A 63 7.59 -9.57 11.66
C ILE A 63 8.89 -8.76 11.50
N LEU A 64 9.83 -9.29 10.72
CA LEU A 64 11.09 -8.63 10.35
C LEU A 64 11.09 -8.28 8.87
N GLY A 65 11.55 -7.08 8.54
CA GLY A 65 11.50 -6.54 7.18
C GLY A 65 10.09 -6.62 6.60
N CYS A 66 9.09 -6.11 7.31
CA CYS A 66 7.71 -6.09 6.86
C CYS A 66 7.57 -5.13 5.67
N TYR A 67 7.67 -5.63 4.44
CA TYR A 67 7.62 -4.78 3.25
C TYR A 67 6.18 -4.33 2.97
N ALA A 68 6.06 -3.05 2.61
CA ALA A 68 4.86 -2.40 2.09
C ALA A 68 3.60 -2.65 2.94
N PRO A 69 3.59 -2.21 4.22
CA PRO A 69 2.44 -2.43 5.08
C PRO A 69 1.27 -1.52 4.70
N GLU A 70 0.08 -2.10 4.55
CA GLU A 70 -1.17 -1.35 4.37
C GLU A 70 -2.23 -1.74 5.39
N VAL A 71 -3.09 -0.79 5.75
CA VAL A 71 -4.14 -0.97 6.77
C VAL A 71 -5.52 -0.62 6.21
N CYS A 72 -6.52 -1.45 6.48
CA CYS A 72 -7.93 -1.09 6.32
C CYS A 72 -8.69 -1.21 7.65
N TYR A 73 -9.82 -0.50 7.75
CA TYR A 73 -10.74 -0.61 8.88
C TYR A 73 -12.09 -1.12 8.40
N THR A 74 -12.51 -2.28 8.89
CA THR A 74 -13.82 -2.88 8.55
C THR A 74 -14.31 -3.78 9.67
N GLY A 75 -15.63 -3.92 9.82
CA GLY A 75 -16.22 -4.78 10.86
C GLY A 75 -15.73 -4.46 12.29
N GLY A 76 -15.42 -3.18 12.57
CA GLY A 76 -14.97 -2.72 13.89
C GLY A 76 -13.49 -2.92 14.20
N LYS A 77 -12.69 -3.47 13.27
CA LYS A 77 -11.27 -3.80 13.50
C LYS A 77 -10.37 -3.22 12.42
N PHE A 78 -9.10 -3.04 12.78
CA PHE A 78 -8.03 -2.73 11.84
C PHE A 78 -7.38 -4.02 11.35
N TYR A 79 -7.22 -4.14 10.03
CA TYR A 79 -6.50 -5.22 9.40
C TYR A 79 -5.31 -4.66 8.66
N MET A 80 -4.15 -5.27 8.87
CA MET A 80 -2.91 -4.89 8.21
C MET A 80 -2.42 -6.04 7.34
N CYS A 81 -1.90 -5.73 6.16
CA CYS A 81 -1.18 -6.66 5.31
C CYS A 81 0.25 -6.16 5.09
N PHE A 82 1.21 -7.07 5.02
CA PHE A 82 2.60 -6.81 4.65
C PHE A 82 3.27 -8.11 4.19
N SER A 83 4.46 -8.01 3.57
CA SER A 83 5.20 -9.17 3.06
C SER A 83 6.62 -9.23 3.65
N PRO A 84 6.87 -10.03 4.71
CA PRO A 84 8.17 -10.12 5.36
C PRO A 84 9.27 -10.53 4.38
N LYS A 85 10.19 -9.60 4.08
CA LYS A 85 11.30 -9.80 3.14
C LYS A 85 10.86 -10.36 1.77
N GLY A 86 9.66 -9.99 1.32
CA GLY A 86 9.06 -10.47 0.07
C GLY A 86 8.53 -11.91 0.10
N ASN A 87 8.56 -12.59 1.25
CA ASN A 87 8.06 -13.95 1.40
C ASN A 87 6.57 -13.95 1.77
N LYS A 88 5.67 -13.89 0.78
CA LYS A 88 4.19 -14.01 0.94
C LYS A 88 3.54 -13.00 1.89
N HIS A 89 2.27 -12.74 1.69
CA HIS A 89 1.51 -11.85 2.57
C HIS A 89 1.20 -12.48 3.93
N ARG A 90 1.29 -11.67 4.99
CA ARG A 90 0.70 -11.90 6.30
C ARG A 90 -0.48 -10.95 6.46
N ILE A 91 -1.54 -11.39 7.13
CA ILE A 91 -2.59 -10.48 7.61
C ILE A 91 -2.54 -10.45 9.12
N TYR A 92 -2.49 -9.26 9.69
CA TYR A 92 -2.57 -9.00 11.12
C TYR A 92 -3.84 -8.21 11.43
N VAL A 93 -4.33 -8.30 12.65
CA VAL A 93 -5.57 -7.66 13.11
C VAL A 93 -5.36 -6.99 14.46
N SER A 94 -6.00 -5.84 14.67
CA SER A 94 -6.02 -5.13 15.95
C SER A 94 -7.35 -4.41 16.20
N ASP A 95 -7.65 -4.16 17.47
CA ASP A 95 -8.70 -3.23 17.90
C ASP A 95 -8.22 -1.77 17.93
N ASN A 96 -6.90 -1.54 17.83
CA ASN A 96 -6.27 -0.22 17.85
C ASN A 96 -5.47 0.02 16.56
N LEU A 97 -5.59 1.21 15.98
CA LEU A 97 -4.93 1.54 14.71
C LEU A 97 -3.40 1.43 14.78
N THR A 98 -2.80 1.78 15.90
CA THR A 98 -1.33 2.00 16.00
C THR A 98 -0.60 0.97 16.86
N SER A 99 -1.28 -0.03 17.40
CA SER A 99 -0.67 -0.99 18.32
C SER A 99 -1.50 -2.27 18.42
N GLY A 100 -0.92 -3.31 19.03
CA GLY A 100 -1.66 -4.53 19.39
C GLY A 100 -2.00 -5.45 18.21
N TYR A 101 -1.34 -5.27 17.07
CA TYR A 101 -1.52 -6.15 15.93
C TYR A 101 -1.02 -7.56 16.24
N VAL A 102 -1.89 -8.54 15.99
CA VAL A 102 -1.60 -9.98 16.12
C VAL A 102 -1.94 -10.69 14.81
N PRO A 103 -1.34 -11.85 14.51
CA PRO A 103 -1.65 -12.61 13.30
C PRO A 103 -3.15 -12.93 13.21
N LEU A 104 -3.75 -12.68 12.05
CA LEU A 104 -5.07 -13.20 11.73
C LEU A 104 -4.94 -14.70 11.42
N ASN A 105 -5.81 -15.54 11.99
CA ASN A 105 -5.80 -16.99 11.73
C ASN A 105 -6.29 -17.33 10.31
N VAL A 106 -5.43 -17.11 9.32
CA VAL A 106 -5.62 -17.40 7.90
C VAL A 106 -4.30 -17.89 7.29
N GLN A 107 -4.35 -18.51 6.12
CA GLN A 107 -3.14 -18.94 5.43
C GLN A 107 -2.38 -17.73 4.86
N ASN A 108 -1.04 -17.80 4.88
CA ASN A 108 -0.21 -16.88 4.12
C ASN A 108 -0.40 -17.16 2.62
N PHE A 109 -0.43 -16.11 1.81
CA PHE A 109 -0.72 -16.22 0.37
C PHE A 109 0.29 -15.45 -0.46
N ASP A 110 0.44 -15.88 -1.72
CA ASP A 110 1.49 -15.44 -2.62
C ASP A 110 1.43 -13.94 -2.96
N GLY A 111 2.53 -13.39 -3.47
CA GLY A 111 2.68 -11.97 -3.85
C GLY A 111 3.35 -11.08 -2.80
N ILE A 112 3.54 -9.82 -3.20
CA ILE A 112 4.04 -8.71 -2.37
C ILE A 112 3.19 -7.45 -2.58
N ASP A 113 3.41 -6.44 -1.74
CA ASP A 113 2.77 -5.12 -1.79
C ASP A 113 1.24 -5.20 -1.84
N GLY A 114 0.67 -5.66 -0.72
CA GLY A 114 -0.74 -5.96 -0.63
C GLY A 114 -1.52 -4.72 -0.23
N SER A 115 -2.55 -4.37 -1.00
CA SER A 115 -3.38 -3.19 -0.76
C SER A 115 -4.86 -3.53 -0.67
N PHE A 116 -5.56 -2.85 0.23
CA PHE A 116 -6.98 -3.01 0.47
C PHE A 116 -7.78 -1.86 -0.12
N PHE A 117 -8.94 -2.18 -0.70
CA PHE A 117 -9.97 -1.22 -1.05
C PHE A 117 -11.33 -1.73 -0.56
N LEU A 118 -12.05 -0.90 0.19
CA LEU A 118 -13.38 -1.24 0.70
C LEU A 118 -14.43 -0.94 -0.37
N ASP A 119 -15.03 -1.99 -0.92
CA ASP A 119 -15.99 -1.94 -2.03
C ASP A 119 -17.39 -2.29 -1.53
N GLY A 120 -18.03 -1.31 -0.88
CA GLY A 120 -19.28 -1.50 -0.15
C GLY A 120 -19.11 -2.52 0.98
N ASN A 121 -19.81 -3.66 0.88
CA ASN A 121 -19.70 -4.77 1.83
C ASN A 121 -18.56 -5.75 1.50
N ASN A 122 -17.84 -5.52 0.40
CA ASN A 122 -16.74 -6.37 -0.02
C ASN A 122 -15.39 -5.69 0.22
N VAL A 123 -14.33 -6.47 0.09
CA VAL A 123 -12.95 -6.01 0.04
C VAL A 123 -12.41 -6.38 -1.34
N ILE A 124 -11.95 -5.38 -2.08
CA ILE A 124 -11.03 -5.61 -3.20
C ILE A 124 -9.63 -5.59 -2.62
N PHE A 125 -8.85 -6.63 -2.91
CA PHE A 125 -7.44 -6.69 -2.55
C PHE A 125 -6.59 -6.76 -3.81
N THR A 126 -5.57 -5.93 -3.89
CA THR A 126 -4.59 -5.93 -4.98
C THR A 126 -3.19 -6.26 -4.47
N ARG A 127 -2.40 -6.92 -5.30
CA ARG A 127 -0.99 -7.26 -5.00
C ARG A 127 -0.14 -7.30 -6.24
N SER A 128 1.16 -7.13 -6.06
CA SER A 128 2.16 -7.48 -7.06
C SER A 128 2.27 -9.00 -7.21
N ALA A 129 2.79 -9.42 -8.37
CA ALA A 129 3.16 -10.81 -8.61
C ALA A 129 4.17 -11.33 -7.56
N SER A 130 4.22 -12.66 -7.38
CA SER A 130 5.23 -13.30 -6.53
C SER A 130 6.65 -13.04 -7.02
N VAL A 131 7.57 -12.85 -6.07
CA VAL A 131 9.02 -12.68 -6.35
C VAL A 131 9.72 -13.97 -6.81
N ASP A 132 9.07 -15.13 -6.67
CA ASP A 132 9.60 -16.44 -7.05
C ASP A 132 9.44 -16.77 -8.55
N GLY A 133 8.84 -15.87 -9.33
CA GLY A 133 8.66 -16.03 -10.78
C GLY A 133 7.56 -17.01 -11.19
N THR A 134 6.76 -17.52 -10.23
CA THR A 134 5.63 -18.42 -10.52
C THR A 134 4.47 -17.72 -11.22
N GLN A 135 4.39 -16.40 -11.09
CA GLN A 135 3.36 -15.54 -11.67
C GLN A 135 3.99 -14.61 -12.71
N LYS A 136 3.20 -14.25 -13.74
CA LYS A 136 3.61 -13.23 -14.71
C LYS A 136 3.67 -11.88 -14.01
N ASP A 137 4.70 -11.09 -14.28
CA ASP A 137 4.82 -9.72 -13.78
C ASP A 137 3.54 -8.91 -14.01
N GLY A 138 3.16 -8.11 -13.01
CA GLY A 138 1.98 -7.27 -13.04
C GLY A 138 1.24 -7.24 -11.71
N ILE A 139 0.12 -6.50 -11.71
CA ILE A 139 -0.78 -6.42 -10.58
C ILE A 139 -1.90 -7.45 -10.71
N TYR A 140 -2.20 -8.12 -9.61
CA TYR A 140 -3.31 -9.04 -9.46
C TYR A 140 -4.34 -8.47 -8.50
N GLY A 141 -5.62 -8.64 -8.82
CA GLY A 141 -6.74 -8.23 -7.98
C GLY A 141 -7.63 -9.40 -7.60
N LYS A 142 -8.35 -9.25 -6.50
CA LYS A 142 -9.37 -10.18 -6.03
C LYS A 142 -10.46 -9.41 -5.28
N LYS A 143 -11.72 -9.68 -5.62
CA LYS A 143 -12.87 -9.22 -4.83
C LYS A 143 -13.29 -10.33 -3.87
N ALA A 144 -13.39 -10.01 -2.59
CA ALA A 144 -13.69 -10.94 -1.51
C ALA A 144 -14.77 -10.37 -0.59
N LYS A 145 -15.56 -11.23 0.05
CA LYS A 145 -16.63 -10.78 0.98
C LYS A 145 -16.12 -10.16 2.28
N ASP A 146 -14.87 -10.43 2.65
CA ASP A 146 -14.22 -9.96 3.86
C ASP A 146 -12.70 -10.15 3.76
N VAL A 147 -11.95 -9.59 4.72
CA VAL A 147 -10.48 -9.71 4.78
C VAL A 147 -10.01 -11.17 4.92
N LYS A 148 -10.74 -12.01 5.65
CA LYS A 148 -10.36 -13.44 5.81
C LYS A 148 -10.41 -14.18 4.47
N SER A 149 -11.39 -13.84 3.63
CA SER A 149 -11.62 -14.45 2.33
C SER A 149 -10.61 -13.99 1.27
N VAL A 150 -9.88 -12.89 1.51
CA VAL A 150 -8.74 -12.49 0.68
C VAL A 150 -7.67 -13.57 0.67
N ALA A 151 -7.36 -14.14 1.85
CA ALA A 151 -6.26 -15.06 2.07
C ALA A 151 -6.43 -16.47 1.43
N THR A 152 -7.51 -16.71 0.68
CA THR A 152 -7.65 -17.96 -0.09
C THR A 152 -6.81 -17.92 -1.37
N SER A 153 -6.27 -19.07 -1.79
CA SER A 153 -5.35 -19.19 -2.94
C SER A 153 -6.02 -18.98 -4.31
N SER A 154 -7.34 -19.02 -4.39
CA SER A 154 -8.11 -18.86 -5.63
C SER A 154 -8.71 -17.46 -5.79
N GLY A 155 -9.20 -17.16 -6.99
CA GLY A 155 -9.93 -15.92 -7.30
C GLY A 155 -9.05 -14.71 -7.66
N TRP A 156 -7.75 -14.92 -7.85
CA TRP A 156 -6.82 -13.89 -8.33
C TRP A 156 -6.93 -13.73 -9.84
N GLN A 157 -7.10 -12.49 -10.31
CA GLN A 157 -7.07 -12.12 -11.72
C GLN A 157 -5.96 -11.11 -11.98
N ARG A 158 -5.20 -11.28 -13.05
CA ARG A 158 -4.22 -10.29 -13.48
C ARG A 158 -4.94 -9.09 -14.09
N ILE A 159 -4.63 -7.90 -13.62
CA ILE A 159 -5.19 -6.66 -14.17
C ILE A 159 -4.30 -6.24 -15.34
N GLU A 160 -4.68 -6.63 -16.56
CA GLU A 160 -3.86 -6.48 -17.76
C GLU A 160 -3.38 -5.04 -18.04
N LYS A 161 -4.15 -4.03 -17.62
CA LYS A 161 -3.76 -2.62 -17.79
C LYS A 161 -2.82 -2.10 -16.70
N ALA A 162 -2.68 -2.81 -15.59
CA ALA A 162 -1.75 -2.50 -14.50
C ALA A 162 -0.42 -3.24 -14.70
N TYR A 163 0.24 -2.97 -15.83
CA TYR A 163 1.52 -3.55 -16.22
C TYR A 163 2.39 -2.54 -16.96
N LEU A 164 3.70 -2.52 -16.68
CA LEU A 164 4.67 -1.57 -17.24
C LEU A 164 5.85 -2.23 -17.97
N ASN A 165 5.62 -3.40 -18.58
CA ASN A 165 6.62 -4.16 -19.36
C ASN A 165 7.83 -4.62 -18.53
N GLY A 166 7.56 -5.13 -17.33
CA GLY A 166 8.53 -5.69 -16.40
C GLY A 166 8.01 -5.57 -14.97
N TRP A 167 8.94 -5.53 -14.01
CA TRP A 167 8.66 -5.34 -12.59
C TRP A 167 7.62 -4.23 -12.38
N THR A 168 6.46 -4.60 -11.85
CA THR A 168 5.32 -3.73 -11.62
C THR A 168 4.77 -4.03 -10.23
N GLU A 169 4.68 -3.01 -9.37
CA GLU A 169 4.47 -3.21 -7.94
C GLU A 169 3.68 -2.08 -7.26
N GLY A 170 3.51 -2.14 -5.93
CA GLY A 170 2.87 -1.09 -5.12
C GLY A 170 1.49 -0.66 -5.63
N PRO A 171 0.53 -1.58 -5.80
CA PRO A 171 -0.82 -1.23 -6.23
C PRO A 171 -1.58 -0.51 -5.12
N PHE A 172 -2.33 0.54 -5.47
CA PHE A 172 -3.23 1.21 -4.53
C PHE A 172 -4.48 1.72 -5.26
N ILE A 173 -5.67 1.55 -4.69
CA ILE A 173 -6.92 2.04 -5.29
C ILE A 173 -7.46 3.24 -4.50
N ASP A 174 -7.66 4.36 -5.18
CA ASP A 174 -8.51 5.48 -4.71
C ASP A 174 -9.81 5.53 -5.53
N GLU A 175 -10.88 6.02 -4.92
CA GLU A 175 -12.16 6.25 -5.59
C GLU A 175 -12.55 7.73 -5.55
N ARG A 176 -12.95 8.26 -6.71
CA ARG A 176 -13.42 9.63 -6.85
C ARG A 176 -14.39 9.74 -8.02
N ASN A 177 -15.54 10.38 -7.78
CA ASN A 177 -16.56 10.68 -8.79
C ASN A 177 -17.01 9.44 -9.58
N ASP A 178 -17.34 8.34 -8.90
CA ASP A 178 -17.76 7.05 -9.49
C ASP A 178 -16.70 6.34 -10.35
N TYR A 179 -15.43 6.72 -10.19
CA TYR A 179 -14.30 6.05 -10.79
C TYR A 179 -13.32 5.55 -9.74
N GLN A 180 -12.84 4.33 -9.96
CA GLN A 180 -11.72 3.74 -9.23
C GLN A 180 -10.44 3.93 -10.04
N TYR A 181 -9.42 4.48 -9.40
CA TYR A 181 -8.09 4.70 -9.96
C TYR A 181 -7.12 3.78 -9.23
N LEU A 182 -6.59 2.79 -9.96
CA LEU A 182 -5.54 1.92 -9.47
C LEU A 182 -4.19 2.52 -9.88
N THR A 183 -3.45 3.07 -8.91
CA THR A 183 -2.06 3.47 -9.08
C THR A 183 -1.15 2.27 -8.89
N PHE A 184 -0.02 2.24 -9.61
CA PHE A 184 1.01 1.21 -9.51
C PHE A 184 2.34 1.76 -10.00
N THR A 185 3.41 1.09 -9.59
CA THR A 185 4.79 1.51 -9.85
C THR A 185 5.46 0.57 -10.83
N GLY A 186 6.38 1.07 -11.65
CA GLY A 186 7.20 0.24 -12.55
C GLY A 186 8.69 0.41 -12.32
N ASN A 187 9.45 -0.64 -12.66
CA ASN A 187 10.88 -0.84 -12.37
C ASN A 187 11.16 -1.05 -10.87
N HIS A 188 12.39 -1.46 -10.55
CA HIS A 188 12.87 -1.57 -9.17
C HIS A 188 13.17 -0.19 -8.56
N TYR A 189 13.00 0.00 -7.25
CA TYR A 189 13.14 1.30 -6.54
C TYR A 189 14.50 1.99 -6.74
N LEU A 190 15.57 1.23 -6.98
CA LEU A 190 16.91 1.77 -7.30
C LEU A 190 17.03 2.34 -8.72
N SER A 191 16.05 2.07 -9.59
CA SER A 191 16.03 2.57 -10.96
C SER A 191 15.69 4.05 -10.98
N ARG A 192 16.41 4.83 -11.79
CA ARG A 192 15.98 6.19 -12.16
C ARG A 192 14.66 6.21 -12.93
N GLY A 193 14.23 5.07 -13.46
CA GLY A 193 12.94 4.89 -14.12
C GLY A 193 11.81 4.44 -13.18
N TYR A 194 12.03 4.41 -11.85
CA TYR A 194 10.97 4.15 -10.87
C TYR A 194 9.91 5.25 -10.98
N ARG A 195 8.68 4.84 -11.29
CA ARG A 195 7.64 5.75 -11.77
C ARG A 195 6.25 5.24 -11.45
N LEU A 196 5.33 6.18 -11.20
CA LEU A 196 3.92 5.89 -11.01
C LEU A 196 3.15 6.01 -12.31
N ALA A 197 2.28 5.03 -12.53
CA ALA A 197 1.23 5.07 -13.53
C ALA A 197 -0.10 4.73 -12.86
N TYR A 198 -1.18 4.89 -13.62
CA TYR A 198 -2.49 4.44 -13.18
C TYR A 198 -3.25 3.74 -14.31
N CYS A 199 -4.25 2.98 -13.93
CA CYS A 199 -5.38 2.59 -14.75
C CYS A 199 -6.66 2.97 -14.01
N TYR A 200 -7.79 3.00 -14.72
CA TYR A 200 -9.06 3.42 -14.14
C TYR A 200 -10.22 2.63 -14.70
N LYS A 201 -11.28 2.47 -13.92
CA LYS A 201 -12.58 1.92 -14.33
C LYS A 201 -13.69 2.66 -13.60
N LYS A 202 -14.94 2.52 -14.05
CA LYS A 202 -16.08 2.95 -13.22
C LYS A 202 -16.17 2.07 -11.98
N SER A 203 -16.67 2.62 -10.88
CA SER A 203 -16.78 1.90 -9.61
C SER A 203 -17.61 0.63 -9.71
N ASN A 204 -18.67 0.64 -10.52
CA ASN A 204 -19.56 -0.50 -10.75
C ASN A 204 -19.07 -1.52 -11.79
N GLU A 205 -17.92 -1.30 -12.42
CA GLU A 205 -17.34 -2.23 -13.40
C GLU A 205 -16.48 -3.31 -12.72
N GLU A 206 -16.28 -4.44 -13.39
CA GLU A 206 -15.43 -5.53 -12.90
C GLU A 206 -13.94 -5.18 -12.98
N LEU A 207 -13.10 -5.91 -12.22
CA LEU A 207 -11.64 -5.70 -12.23
C LEU A 207 -11.00 -5.92 -13.62
N SER A 208 -11.63 -6.67 -14.53
CA SER A 208 -11.17 -6.83 -15.92
C SER A 208 -11.30 -5.56 -16.76
N GLU A 209 -12.16 -4.63 -16.35
CA GLU A 209 -12.56 -3.47 -17.15
C GLU A 209 -11.65 -2.26 -16.98
N PHE A 210 -10.60 -2.37 -16.16
CA PHE A 210 -9.59 -1.31 -16.05
C PHE A 210 -9.09 -0.90 -17.43
N LYS A 211 -9.08 0.41 -17.69
CA LYS A 211 -8.54 1.06 -18.88
C LYS A 211 -7.19 1.64 -18.55
N LYS A 212 -6.23 1.50 -19.48
CA LYS A 212 -4.87 2.01 -19.28
C LYS A 212 -4.91 3.53 -19.16
N GLY A 213 -4.35 4.05 -18.07
CA GLY A 213 -4.06 5.46 -17.92
C GLY A 213 -2.66 5.78 -18.45
N ARG A 214 -1.98 6.73 -17.81
CA ARG A 214 -0.61 7.15 -18.18
C ARG A 214 0.33 7.04 -16.99
N THR A 215 1.63 7.06 -17.26
CA THR A 215 2.62 7.46 -16.26
C THR A 215 2.39 8.94 -15.93
N PHE A 216 2.36 9.28 -14.65
CA PHE A 216 2.06 10.64 -14.19
C PHE A 216 3.09 11.21 -13.20
N LEU A 217 3.93 10.37 -12.60
CA LEU A 217 5.03 10.81 -11.75
C LEU A 217 6.30 10.00 -12.03
N ILE A 218 7.40 10.71 -12.24
CA ILE A 218 8.75 10.14 -12.38
C ILE A 218 9.75 11.24 -12.05
N SER A 219 10.90 10.86 -11.48
CA SER A 219 12.06 11.73 -11.46
C SER A 219 13.30 10.94 -11.82
N THR A 220 13.99 11.37 -12.87
CA THR A 220 15.22 10.75 -13.41
C THR A 220 16.48 11.54 -13.04
N THR A 221 16.35 12.59 -12.23
CA THR A 221 17.47 13.45 -11.85
C THR A 221 18.47 12.70 -10.97
N LYS A 222 19.72 13.19 -10.91
CA LYS A 222 20.79 12.52 -10.15
C LYS A 222 20.52 12.46 -8.64
N ASP A 223 19.97 13.53 -8.07
CA ASP A 223 19.90 13.74 -6.62
C ASP A 223 18.49 13.58 -6.04
N PHE A 224 17.50 13.35 -6.89
CA PHE A 224 16.11 13.12 -6.52
C PHE A 224 15.47 12.17 -7.55
N TYR A 225 15.38 10.89 -7.21
CA TYR A 225 14.74 9.84 -8.01
C TYR A 225 14.16 8.78 -7.05
N GLY A 226 13.52 7.73 -7.57
CA GLY A 226 12.86 6.74 -6.74
C GLY A 226 11.45 7.17 -6.30
N LEU A 227 10.76 7.98 -7.11
CA LEU A 227 9.38 8.37 -6.86
C LEU A 227 8.43 7.25 -7.32
N GLY A 228 7.94 6.48 -6.37
CA GLY A 228 7.01 5.37 -6.58
C GLY A 228 6.54 4.80 -5.25
N HIS A 229 5.89 3.64 -5.29
CA HIS A 229 5.24 2.99 -4.15
C HIS A 229 4.37 3.94 -3.33
N SER A 230 3.32 4.46 -3.97
CA SER A 230 2.52 5.52 -3.38
C SER A 230 1.22 5.03 -2.77
N SER A 231 0.75 5.73 -1.74
CA SER A 231 -0.64 5.69 -1.29
C SER A 231 -1.31 7.06 -1.48
N THR A 232 -2.64 7.10 -1.53
CA THR A 232 -3.38 8.37 -1.63
C THR A 232 -4.29 8.56 -0.41
N VAL A 233 -4.23 9.75 0.18
CA VAL A 233 -5.07 10.12 1.33
C VAL A 233 -5.81 11.44 1.10
N ILE A 234 -6.99 11.58 1.70
CA ILE A 234 -7.75 12.83 1.67
C ILE A 234 -7.01 13.92 2.46
N ALA A 235 -6.78 15.05 1.81
CA ALA A 235 -6.09 16.21 2.39
C ALA A 235 -6.91 16.85 3.54
N PRO A 236 -6.28 17.70 4.38
CA PRO A 236 -6.96 18.31 5.53
C PRO A 236 -8.18 19.17 5.16
N ASN A 237 -8.21 19.70 3.94
CA ASN A 237 -9.34 20.47 3.41
C ASN A 237 -10.55 19.61 2.97
N LEU A 238 -10.45 18.28 3.10
CA LEU A 238 -11.49 17.29 2.77
C LEU A 238 -11.87 17.16 1.29
N ASP A 239 -11.17 17.87 0.40
CA ASP A 239 -11.40 17.83 -1.06
C ASP A 239 -10.15 17.35 -1.80
N GLY A 240 -8.98 17.85 -1.40
CA GLY A 240 -7.72 17.47 -2.00
C GLY A 240 -7.37 16.00 -1.78
N ARG A 241 -6.54 15.48 -2.67
CA ARG A 241 -5.86 14.19 -2.53
C ARG A 241 -4.37 14.45 -2.44
N ILE A 242 -3.73 13.83 -1.45
CA ILE A 242 -2.28 13.87 -1.26
C ILE A 242 -1.75 12.48 -1.55
N LEU A 243 -0.78 12.44 -2.45
CA LEU A 243 0.01 11.27 -2.76
C LEU A 243 1.17 11.21 -1.77
N ALA A 244 1.22 10.15 -0.96
CA ALA A 244 2.30 9.86 -0.04
C ALA A 244 3.32 8.93 -0.69
#